data_AF-A0A4R8DMG7-F1
#
_entry.id   AF-A0A4R8DMG7-F1
#
_cell.length_a   1.000
_cell.length_b   1.000
_cell.length_c   1.000
_cell.angle_alpha   90.00
_cell.angle_beta   90.00
_cell.angle_gamma   90.00
#
_symmetry.space_group_name_H-M   'P 1'
#
loop_
_entity.id
_entity.type
_entity.pdbx_description
1 polymer ?
#
loop_
_entity_poly.entity_id
_entity_poly.type
_entity_poly.pdbx_seq_one_letter_code
_entity_poly.pdbx_strand_id
1 'polypeptide(L)' 'MSASPRSHPTDRRVCVWFGTHLVADYVGDPDDAVAYESGMRGRFISLRISNEPAMPQAVASDRNQLRDGK' A
#
# COMPACT_ATOMS: atom_id res chain seq x y z
N MET A 1 -9.28 -1.40 -22.06
CA MET A 1 -9.38 -0.19 -21.21
C MET A 1 -8.90 -0.60 -19.81
N SER A 2 -7.61 -0.48 -19.52
CA SER A 2 -7.07 -0.79 -18.20
C SER A 2 -7.20 0.48 -17.35
N ALA A 3 -8.21 0.55 -16.50
CA ALA A 3 -8.27 1.59 -15.49
C ALA A 3 -7.08 1.38 -14.57
N SER A 4 -6.13 2.31 -14.58
CA SER A 4 -5.13 2.45 -13.52
C SER A 4 -5.85 2.34 -12.17
N PRO A 5 -5.29 1.67 -11.15
CA PRO A 5 -5.92 1.61 -9.83
C PRO A 5 -5.97 3.05 -9.30
N ARG A 6 -7.08 3.73 -9.56
CA ARG A 6 -7.37 5.02 -8.96
C ARG A 6 -7.71 4.66 -7.53
N SER A 7 -6.77 4.90 -6.63
CA SER A 7 -7.03 4.78 -5.19
C SER A 7 -8.31 5.54 -4.88
N HIS A 8 -9.29 4.83 -4.34
CA HIS A 8 -10.60 5.40 -4.04
C HIS A 8 -10.48 6.32 -2.81
N PRO A 9 -11.37 7.31 -2.63
CA PRO A 9 -11.34 8.17 -1.43
C PRO A 9 -11.55 7.39 -0.13
N THR A 10 -12.07 6.16 -0.22
CA THR A 10 -12.26 5.23 0.91
C THR A 10 -11.09 4.28 1.12
N ASP A 11 -10.09 4.32 0.25
CA ASP A 11 -8.95 3.41 0.29
C ASP A 11 -8.14 3.59 1.58
N ARG A 12 -7.50 2.51 2.01
CA ARG A 12 -6.72 2.39 3.23
C ARG A 12 -5.31 1.99 2.86
N ARG A 13 -4.35 2.68 3.47
CA ARG A 13 -2.92 2.38 3.36
C ARG A 13 -2.47 1.57 4.56
N VAL A 14 -2.02 0.34 4.30
CA VAL A 14 -1.40 -0.54 5.27
C VAL A 14 0.10 -0.55 5.08
N CYS A 15 0.82 -0.03 6.05
CA CYS A 15 2.28 -0.02 6.06
C CYS A 15 2.79 -1.04 7.08
N VAL A 16 3.80 -1.82 6.69
CA VAL A 16 4.39 -2.88 7.50
C VAL A 16 5.86 -2.57 7.72
N TRP A 17 6.30 -2.54 8.98
CA TRP A 17 7.67 -2.24 9.34
C TRP A 17 8.32 -3.35 10.17
N PHE A 18 9.58 -3.62 9.88
CA PHE A 18 10.49 -4.38 10.72
C PHE A 18 11.49 -3.42 11.36
N GLY A 19 11.30 -3.11 12.64
CA GLY A 19 12.02 -2.01 13.29
C GLY A 19 11.72 -0.68 12.60
N THR A 20 12.74 -0.07 12.01
CA THR A 20 12.64 1.19 11.25
C THR A 20 12.48 0.99 9.74
N HIS A 21 12.58 -0.25 9.25
CA HIS A 21 12.58 -0.54 7.82
C HIS A 21 11.16 -0.87 7.33
N LEU A 22 10.68 -0.15 6.30
CA LEU A 22 9.41 -0.44 5.64
C LEU A 22 9.57 -1.68 4.75
N VAL A 23 8.81 -2.73 5.04
CA VAL A 23 8.87 -4.02 4.35
C VAL A 23 7.78 -4.12 3.29
N ALA A 24 6.59 -3.56 3.57
CA ALA A 24 5.49 -3.54 2.64
C ALA A 24 4.65 -2.28 2.77
N ASP A 25 4.12 -1.84 1.63
CA ASP A 25 3.21 -0.71 1.49
C ASP A 25 2.03 -1.16 0.63
N TYR A 26 0.87 -1.34 1.25
CA TYR A 26 -0.35 -1.81 0.61
C TYR A 26 -1.41 -0.72 0.62
N VAL A 27 -2.14 -0.56 -0.48
CA VAL A 27 -3.19 0.44 -0.68
C VAL A 27 -4.36 -0.29 -1.33
N GLY A 28 -5.51 -0.32 -0.66
CA GLY A 28 -6.69 -1.04 -1.12
C GLY A 28 -7.97 -0.65 -0.37
N ASP A 29 -9.08 -1.27 -0.75
CA ASP A 29 -10.36 -1.07 -0.08
C ASP A 29 -10.28 -1.43 1.42
N PRO A 30 -11.09 -0.82 2.31
CA PRO A 30 -11.04 -1.09 3.74
C PRO A 30 -11.12 -2.55 4.14
N ASP A 31 -11.94 -3.36 3.47
CA ASP A 31 -12.08 -4.79 3.82
C ASP A 31 -10.78 -5.56 3.53
N ASP A 32 -10.17 -5.30 2.37
CA ASP A 32 -8.93 -5.93 1.96
C ASP A 32 -7.73 -5.46 2.81
N ALA A 33 -7.70 -4.18 3.17
CA ALA A 33 -6.71 -3.63 4.10
C ALA A 33 -6.76 -4.29 5.48
N VAL A 34 -7.95 -4.54 6.02
CA VAL A 34 -8.12 -5.26 7.30
C VAL A 34 -7.67 -6.73 7.19
N ALA A 35 -7.99 -7.38 6.08
CA ALA A 35 -7.55 -8.75 5.82
C ALA A 35 -6.01 -8.84 5.71
N TYR A 36 -5.39 -7.92 4.99
CA TYR A 36 -3.95 -7.82 4.83
C TYR A 36 -3.25 -7.59 6.17
N GLU A 37 -3.72 -6.62 6.96
CA GLU A 37 -3.23 -6.34 8.31
C GLU A 37 -3.27 -7.60 9.18
N SER A 38 -4.42 -8.28 9.24
CA SER A 38 -4.59 -9.48 10.07
C SER A 38 -3.66 -10.62 9.64
N GLY A 39 -3.49 -10.81 8.33
CA GLY A 39 -2.58 -11.81 7.77
C GLY A 39 -1.11 -11.54 8.15
N MET A 40 -0.70 -10.28 8.16
CA MET A 40 0.67 -9.90 8.55
C MET A 40 0.90 -10.00 10.06
N ARG A 41 -0.07 -9.55 10.88
CA ARG A 41 -0.02 -9.66 12.35
C ARG A 41 0.06 -11.11 12.81
N GLY A 42 -0.67 -12.01 12.16
CA GLY A 42 -0.69 -13.44 12.53
C GLY A 42 0.61 -14.18 12.22
N ARG A 43 1.42 -13.70 11.27
CA ARG A 43 2.65 -14.37 10.83
C ARG A 43 3.90 -13.86 11.54
N PHE A 44 3.89 -12.61 12.01
CA PHE A 44 5.09 -11.97 12.57
C PHE A 44 4.76 -11.04 13.74
N ILE A 45 4.92 -11.56 14.96
CA ILE A 45 4.57 -10.87 16.22
C ILE A 45 5.40 -9.58 16.44
N SER A 46 6.61 -9.50 15.87
CA SER A 46 7.51 -8.35 16.02
C SER A 46 7.28 -7.22 15.01
N LEU A 47 6.34 -7.36 14.06
CA LEU A 47 6.08 -6.31 13.08
C LEU A 47 5.28 -5.17 13.71
N ARG A 48 5.67 -3.94 13.38
CA ARG A 48 4.80 -2.79 13.51
C ARG A 48 3.97 -2.69 12.25
N ILE A 49 2.65 -2.52 12.39
CA ILE A 49 1.73 -2.36 11.27
C ILE A 49 0.81 -1.17 11.56
N SER A 50 0.53 -0.37 10.54
CA SER A 50 -0.40 0.76 10.59
C SER A 50 -1.40 0.62 9.46
N ASN A 51 -2.65 0.96 9.72
CA ASN A 51 -3.75 0.93 8.77
C ASN A 51 -4.48 2.27 8.83
N GLU A 52 -4.09 3.19 7.95
CA GLU A 52 -4.58 4.57 7.95
C GLU A 52 -5.36 4.85 6.66
N PRO A 53 -6.28 5.82 6.65
CA PRO A 53 -6.89 6.29 5.41
C PRO A 53 -5.80 6.64 4.39
N ALA A 54 -5.88 6.08 3.20
CA ALA A 54 -5.01 6.49 2.12
C ALA A 54 -5.40 7.93 1.78
N MET A 55 -4.53 8.89 2.08
CA MET A 55 -4.71 10.24 1.56
C MET A 55 -4.87 10.12 0.04
N PRO A 56 -5.82 10.85 -0.58
CA PRO A 56 -5.97 10.83 -2.03
C PRO A 56 -4.62 11.18 -2.64
N GLN A 57 -3.96 10.15 -3.20
CA GLN A 57 -2.62 10.30 -3.70
C GLN A 57 -2.74 11.20 -4.91
N ALA A 58 -2.28 12.45 -4.80
CA ALA A 58 -2.07 13.30 -5.96
C ALA A 58 -0.97 12.64 -6.80
N VAL A 59 -1.38 11.75 -7.71
CA VAL A 59 -0.65 11.22 -8.88
C VAL A 59 0.87 11.29 -8.80
N ALA A 60 1.48 10.60 -7.83
CA ALA A 60 2.93 10.48 -7.75
C ALA A 60 3.33 9.02 -8.00
N SER A 61 3.01 8.54 -9.21
CA SER A 61 3.61 7.34 -9.78
C SER A 61 3.83 7.53 -11.28
N ASP A 62 4.52 8.61 -11.64
CA ASP A 62 5.31 8.69 -12.87
C ASP A 62 6.79 8.73 -12.46
N ARG A 63 7.36 7.56 -12.16
CA ARG A 63 8.81 7.43 -11.96
C ARG A 63 9.31 6.05 -12.36
N ASN A 64 8.95 5.54 -13.53
CA ASN A 64 9.79 4.54 -14.21
C ASN A 64 9.49 4.26 -15.70
N GLN A 65 8.88 5.17 -16.47
CA GLN A 65 8.57 4.92 -17.91
C GLN A 65 9.65 5.41 -18.89
N LEU A 66 10.90 5.60 -18.47
CA LEU A 66 12.00 5.92 -19.40
C LEU A 66 13.14 4.91 -19.30
N ARG A 67 12.88 3.71 -19.81
CA ARG A 67 13.89 2.86 -20.45
C ARG A 67 13.25 2.10 -21.60
N ASP A 68 12.98 2.79 -22.69
CA ASP A 68 13.00 2.20 -24.03
C ASP A 68 13.05 3.33 -25.05
N GLY A 69 14.16 3.43 -25.76
CA GLY A 69 14.43 4.57 -26.62
C GLY A 69 15.71 4.46 -27.45
N LYS A 70 15.78 3.38 -28.26
CA LYS A 70 16.59 3.21 -29.48
C LYS A 70 18.09 2.95 -29.36
#